data_AF-A0A1H3ZRG9-F1
#
_entry.id   AF-A0A1H3ZRG9-F1
#
_cell.length_a   1.000
_cell.length_b   1.000
_cell.length_c   1.000
_cell.angle_alpha   90.00
_cell.angle_beta   90.00
_cell.angle_gamma   90.00
#
_symmetry.space_group_name_H-M   'P 1'
#
loop_
_entity.id
_entity.type
_entity.pdbx_description
1 polymer ?
#
loop_
_entity_poly.entity_id
_entity_poly.type
_entity_poly.pdbx_seq_one_letter_code
_entity_poly.pdbx_strand_id
1 'polypeptide(L)'
;MIKRKQGENEALEILENIGIEMDEEYTDDNSRPKMPDLRYKDGRFIEVTHTRYNTEFIQRLRNQGCKAVGDDKVFLNEECHQSDCPIIKQCTDAILREIIDDKGKKYPYGDTDLFLFVTAEEYRNMLNLMPQWKWNGEANIFLYDIEKSPFQTIYICEWDLENLIYNTVDPKMTRFYRNDGTLQWQYYRHSRS
;
A
#
# COMPACT_ATOMS: atom_id res chain seq x y z
N MET A 1 -18.37 -15.61 -17.87
CA MET A 1 -17.99 -15.00 -16.58
C MET A 1 -16.50 -14.70 -16.69
N ILE A 2 -16.11 -13.45 -16.49
CA ILE A 2 -14.71 -13.02 -16.57
C ILE A 2 -13.94 -13.69 -15.41
N LYS A 3 -12.74 -14.21 -15.69
CA LYS A 3 -11.93 -14.93 -14.70
C LYS A 3 -10.78 -14.03 -14.23
N ARG A 4 -10.94 -13.42 -13.06
CA ARG A 4 -9.91 -12.63 -12.36
C ARG A 4 -9.28 -13.42 -11.22
N LYS A 5 -8.08 -13.03 -10.78
CA LYS A 5 -7.48 -13.54 -9.54
C LYS A 5 -8.24 -13.00 -8.33
N GLN A 6 -8.10 -13.65 -7.17
CA GLN A 6 -8.80 -13.23 -5.95
C GLN A 6 -8.52 -11.76 -5.62
N GLY A 7 -7.25 -11.36 -5.44
CA GLY A 7 -6.92 -9.98 -5.10
C GLY A 7 -7.44 -8.93 -6.10
N GLU A 8 -7.59 -9.27 -7.37
CA GLU A 8 -8.17 -8.37 -8.39
C GLU A 8 -9.68 -8.18 -8.19
N ASN A 9 -10.42 -9.26 -7.88
CA ASN A 9 -11.84 -9.16 -7.53
C ASN A 9 -12.06 -8.36 -6.24
N GLU A 10 -11.21 -8.58 -5.24
CA GLU A 10 -11.32 -7.91 -3.94
C GLU A 10 -10.99 -6.42 -4.07
N ALA A 11 -9.98 -6.06 -4.88
CA ALA A 11 -9.67 -4.67 -5.20
C ALA A 11 -10.81 -4.00 -5.98
N LEU A 12 -11.41 -4.70 -6.96
CA LEU A 12 -12.58 -4.21 -7.70
C LEU A 12 -13.74 -3.91 -6.74
N GLU A 13 -14.09 -4.86 -5.87
CA GLU A 13 -15.18 -4.70 -4.89
C GLU A 13 -14.90 -3.55 -3.92
N ILE A 14 -13.67 -3.41 -3.41
CA ILE A 14 -13.27 -2.28 -2.56
C ILE A 14 -13.49 -0.95 -3.28
N LEU A 15 -13.01 -0.83 -4.52
CA LEU A 15 -13.11 0.41 -5.30
C LEU A 15 -14.58 0.77 -5.56
N GLU A 16 -15.41 -0.20 -5.94
CA GLU A 16 -16.85 0.01 -6.15
C GLU A 16 -17.57 0.40 -4.85
N ASN A 17 -17.24 -0.24 -3.72
CA ASN A 17 -17.81 0.07 -2.41
C ASN A 17 -17.49 1.50 -1.94
N ILE A 18 -16.34 2.06 -2.35
CA ILE A 18 -16.00 3.47 -2.08
C ILE A 18 -16.51 4.44 -3.16
N GLY A 19 -17.32 3.96 -4.10
CA GLY A 19 -18.01 4.76 -5.11
C GLY A 19 -17.20 5.05 -6.37
N ILE A 20 -16.14 4.28 -6.65
CA ILE A 20 -15.37 4.40 -7.89
C ILE A 20 -16.03 3.54 -8.97
N GLU A 21 -16.28 4.13 -10.13
CA GLU A 21 -16.89 3.43 -11.25
C GLU A 21 -15.87 2.63 -12.06
N MET A 22 -16.03 1.32 -12.05
CA MET A 22 -15.14 0.36 -12.72
C MET A 22 -15.78 -0.19 -14.00
N ASP A 23 -14.95 -0.57 -14.96
CA ASP A 23 -15.36 -1.27 -16.16
C ASP A 23 -15.37 -2.78 -15.89
N GLU A 24 -16.55 -3.30 -15.54
CA GLU A 24 -16.75 -4.73 -15.23
C GLU A 24 -16.50 -5.66 -16.42
N GLU A 25 -16.59 -5.14 -17.66
CA GLU A 25 -16.38 -5.90 -18.89
C GLU A 25 -14.89 -6.05 -19.24
N TYR A 26 -14.02 -5.23 -18.64
CA TYR A 26 -12.59 -5.31 -18.86
C TYR A 26 -11.93 -6.46 -18.07
N THR A 27 -11.08 -7.21 -18.73
CA THR A 27 -10.17 -8.18 -18.11
C THR A 27 -8.85 -8.18 -18.85
N ASP A 28 -7.74 -8.40 -18.15
CA ASP A 28 -6.50 -8.77 -18.81
C ASP A 28 -6.70 -10.11 -19.53
N ASP A 29 -6.78 -10.06 -20.85
CA ASP A 29 -6.91 -11.20 -21.74
C ASP A 29 -5.55 -11.71 -22.25
N ASN A 30 -4.45 -11.16 -21.72
CA ASN A 30 -3.08 -11.37 -22.18
C ASN A 30 -2.88 -11.01 -23.67
N SER A 31 -3.75 -10.17 -24.24
CA SER A 31 -3.61 -9.71 -25.64
C SER A 31 -2.32 -8.94 -25.88
N ARG A 32 -1.75 -8.32 -24.83
CA ARG A 32 -0.48 -7.60 -24.88
C ARG A 32 0.36 -7.85 -23.63
N PRO A 33 1.70 -7.77 -23.73
CA PRO A 33 2.54 -7.77 -22.54
C PRO A 33 2.22 -6.58 -21.63
N LYS A 34 2.16 -6.83 -20.32
CA LYS A 34 1.99 -5.79 -19.27
C LYS A 34 0.63 -5.08 -19.26
N MET A 35 -0.43 -5.71 -19.76
CA MET A 35 -1.78 -5.18 -19.55
C MET A 35 -2.07 -5.06 -18.03
N PRO A 36 -2.65 -3.93 -17.57
CA PRO A 36 -3.05 -3.78 -16.18
C PRO A 36 -4.27 -4.63 -15.83
N ASP A 37 -4.46 -4.94 -14.56
CA ASP A 37 -5.48 -5.91 -14.12
C ASP A 37 -6.92 -5.37 -14.19
N LEU A 38 -7.12 -4.07 -13.94
CA LEU A 38 -8.43 -3.42 -13.91
C LEU A 38 -8.47 -2.14 -14.77
N ARG A 39 -9.68 -1.65 -15.07
CA ARG A 39 -9.92 -0.42 -15.83
C ARG A 39 -11.09 0.36 -15.23
N TYR A 40 -10.94 1.67 -15.10
CA TYR A 40 -12.05 2.58 -14.76
C TYR A 40 -12.97 2.75 -15.97
N LYS A 41 -14.23 3.18 -15.77
CA LYS A 41 -15.13 3.44 -16.90
C LYS A 41 -14.64 4.52 -17.87
N ASP A 42 -13.82 5.45 -17.41
CA ASP A 42 -13.24 6.51 -18.26
C ASP A 42 -12.08 6.00 -19.16
N GLY A 43 -11.71 4.73 -19.04
CA GLY A 43 -10.69 4.06 -19.84
C GLY A 43 -9.29 4.08 -19.23
N ARG A 44 -9.07 4.74 -18.09
CA ARG A 44 -7.78 4.69 -17.38
C ARG A 44 -7.60 3.33 -16.70
N PHE A 45 -6.36 2.88 -16.53
CA PHE A 45 -6.06 1.55 -16.02
C PHE A 45 -5.61 1.55 -14.55
N ILE A 46 -5.74 0.39 -13.89
CA ILE A 46 -5.21 0.11 -12.55
C ILE A 46 -4.48 -1.23 -12.55
N GLU A 47 -3.26 -1.26 -12.03
CA GLU A 47 -2.55 -2.50 -11.69
C GLU A 47 -2.83 -2.88 -10.24
N VAL A 48 -3.12 -4.15 -9.97
CA VAL A 48 -3.32 -4.69 -8.63
C VAL A 48 -2.10 -5.53 -8.24
N THR A 49 -1.51 -5.25 -7.08
CA THR A 49 -0.35 -6.00 -6.59
C THR A 49 -0.36 -6.11 -5.07
N HIS A 50 0.58 -6.90 -4.56
CA HIS A 50 0.85 -7.04 -3.13
C HIS A 50 2.30 -6.64 -2.85
N THR A 51 2.59 -6.20 -1.63
CA THR A 51 3.98 -6.19 -1.14
C THR A 51 4.54 -7.60 -1.16
N ARG A 52 5.79 -7.74 -1.62
CA ARG A 52 6.56 -8.97 -1.42
C ARG A 52 6.94 -9.07 0.04
N TYR A 53 5.99 -9.56 0.84
CA TYR A 53 6.21 -9.77 2.26
C TYR A 53 7.29 -10.84 2.44
N ASN A 54 8.45 -10.45 2.99
CA ASN A 54 9.48 -11.40 3.35
C ASN A 54 9.15 -12.02 4.71
N THR A 55 8.22 -12.98 4.69
CA THR A 55 7.72 -13.68 5.89
C THR A 55 8.87 -14.29 6.71
N GLU A 56 9.94 -14.77 6.07
CA GLU A 56 11.09 -15.34 6.75
C GLU A 56 11.89 -14.32 7.57
N PHE A 57 12.00 -13.09 7.08
CA PHE A 57 12.77 -12.03 7.75
C PHE A 57 12.03 -11.45 8.96
N ILE A 58 10.72 -11.23 8.86
CA ILE A 58 9.87 -10.81 10.00
C ILE A 58 9.84 -11.90 11.08
N GLN A 59 9.72 -13.18 10.69
CA GLN A 59 9.83 -14.30 11.63
C GLN A 59 11.19 -14.31 12.36
N ARG A 60 12.28 -13.99 11.65
CA ARG A 60 13.61 -13.85 12.28
C ARG A 60 13.67 -12.70 13.29
N LEU A 61 13.10 -11.53 12.99
CA LEU A 61 13.05 -10.40 13.93
C LEU A 61 12.19 -10.68 15.17
N ARG A 62 11.02 -11.32 14.99
CA ARG A 62 10.18 -11.79 16.10
C ARG A 62 10.93 -12.78 16.99
N ASN A 63 11.70 -13.70 16.40
CA ASN A 63 12.54 -14.67 17.11
C ASN A 63 13.76 -14.02 17.80
N GLN A 64 14.17 -12.83 17.39
CA GLN A 64 15.25 -12.04 18.00
C GLN A 64 14.77 -11.06 19.09
N GLY A 65 13.47 -11.07 19.43
CA GLY A 65 12.90 -10.23 20.48
C GLY A 65 12.58 -8.79 20.06
N CYS A 66 12.74 -8.44 18.78
CA CYS A 66 12.30 -7.17 18.22
C CYS A 66 10.77 -7.17 18.10
N LYS A 67 10.08 -6.65 19.12
CA LYS A 67 8.61 -6.51 19.09
C LYS A 67 8.23 -5.24 18.35
N ALA A 68 7.27 -5.34 17.43
CA ALA A 68 6.59 -4.18 16.88
C ALA A 68 5.82 -3.48 18.01
N VAL A 69 6.11 -2.20 18.23
CA VAL A 69 5.52 -1.38 19.31
C VAL A 69 4.01 -1.28 19.11
N GLY A 70 3.23 -1.72 20.09
CA GLY A 70 1.77 -1.64 20.12
C GLY A 70 1.25 -1.93 21.53
N ASP A 71 0.80 -0.85 22.16
CA ASP A 71 -0.05 -0.70 23.34
C ASP A 71 0.44 -1.29 24.69
N ASP A 72 0.52 -0.38 25.66
CA ASP A 72 0.81 -0.57 27.09
C ASP A 72 2.26 -0.81 27.54
N LYS A 73 2.90 0.33 27.89
CA LYS A 73 3.98 0.53 28.87
C LYS A 73 5.02 -0.60 29.00
N VAL A 74 6.17 -0.44 28.33
CA VAL A 74 7.44 -0.97 28.84
C VAL A 74 8.55 0.05 28.61
N PHE A 75 9.31 0.30 29.67
CA PHE A 75 10.43 1.21 29.73
C PHE A 75 11.56 0.77 28.78
N LEU A 76 12.13 1.76 28.09
CA LEU A 76 13.40 1.65 27.38
C LEU A 76 14.45 1.18 28.41
N ASN A 77 15.12 0.07 28.12
CA ASN A 77 16.39 -0.20 28.79
C ASN A 77 17.37 0.90 28.33
N GLU A 78 17.94 1.62 29.29
CA GLU A 78 18.84 2.76 29.11
C GLU A 78 20.18 2.44 28.41
N GLU A 79 20.30 1.31 27.72
CA GLU A 79 21.48 0.94 26.93
C GLU A 79 21.19 0.63 25.45
N CYS A 80 19.98 0.93 24.95
CA CYS A 80 19.71 0.86 23.51
C CYS A 80 20.00 2.20 22.81
N HIS A 81 21.28 2.48 22.61
CA HIS A 81 21.78 3.72 22.01
C HIS A 81 21.57 3.87 20.49
N GLN A 82 20.70 3.08 19.84
CA GLN A 82 20.38 3.20 18.40
C GLN A 82 18.94 2.76 18.08
N SER A 83 18.01 3.70 18.25
CA SER A 83 16.86 4.01 17.38
C SER A 83 15.86 2.90 17.00
N ASP A 84 14.58 3.09 17.33
CA ASP A 84 13.38 2.41 16.77
C ASP A 84 13.13 2.70 15.25
N CYS A 85 14.20 2.99 14.50
CA CYS A 85 14.23 3.29 13.06
C CYS A 85 14.22 2.05 12.11
N PRO A 86 14.70 0.84 12.48
CA PRO A 86 14.86 -0.26 11.51
C PRO A 86 13.56 -0.81 10.95
N ILE A 87 12.54 -1.02 11.79
CA ILE A 87 11.32 -1.75 11.39
C ILE A 87 10.39 -0.86 10.55
N ILE A 88 10.18 0.40 10.98
CA ILE A 88 9.36 1.37 10.26
C ILE A 88 9.95 1.58 8.86
N LYS A 89 11.26 1.86 8.78
CA LYS A 89 11.97 2.06 7.53
C LYS A 89 11.85 0.85 6.59
N GLN A 90 12.04 -0.37 7.10
CA GLN A 90 11.92 -1.58 6.28
C GLN A 90 10.51 -1.81 5.74
N CYS A 91 9.48 -1.54 6.55
CA CYS A 91 8.10 -1.65 6.13
C CYS A 91 7.76 -0.66 5.01
N THR A 92 8.21 0.59 5.14
CA THR A 92 8.00 1.61 4.12
C THR A 92 8.86 1.38 2.88
N ASP A 93 10.08 0.86 3.03
CA ASP A 93 10.95 0.44 1.93
C ASP A 93 10.32 -0.70 1.11
N ALA A 94 9.59 -1.62 1.76
CA ALA A 94 8.88 -2.70 1.07
C ALA A 94 7.75 -2.15 0.18
N ILE A 95 6.98 -1.19 0.70
CA ILE A 95 5.96 -0.45 -0.07
C ILE A 95 6.60 0.28 -1.24
N LEU A 96 7.65 1.07 -0.99
CA LEU A 96 8.33 1.86 -2.02
C LEU A 96 8.97 1.00 -3.10
N ARG A 97 9.50 -0.18 -2.74
CA ARG A 97 10.05 -1.13 -3.72
C ARG A 97 8.98 -1.55 -4.73
N GLU A 98 7.78 -1.89 -4.29
CA GLU A 98 6.71 -2.24 -5.23
C GLU A 98 6.29 -1.04 -6.09
N ILE A 99 6.15 0.14 -5.47
CA ILE A 99 5.73 1.36 -6.17
C ILE A 99 6.80 1.78 -7.20
N ILE A 100 8.06 1.88 -6.81
CA ILE A 100 9.10 2.50 -7.64
C ILE A 100 9.86 1.45 -8.45
N ASP A 101 10.36 0.42 -7.79
CA ASP A 101 11.33 -0.50 -8.38
C ASP A 101 10.69 -1.59 -9.24
N ASP A 102 9.47 -2.02 -8.92
CA ASP A 102 8.72 -3.02 -9.68
C ASP A 102 7.71 -2.34 -10.60
N LYS A 103 6.60 -1.85 -10.05
CA LYS A 103 5.48 -1.35 -10.85
C LYS A 103 5.78 -0.03 -11.53
N GLY A 104 6.54 0.85 -10.90
CA GLY A 104 6.98 2.12 -11.50
C GLY A 104 7.81 1.91 -12.77
N LYS A 105 8.65 0.86 -12.80
CA LYS A 105 9.39 0.47 -14.02
C LYS A 105 8.49 -0.24 -15.05
N LYS A 106 7.44 -0.94 -14.60
CA LYS A 106 6.43 -1.56 -15.49
C LYS A 106 5.60 -0.49 -16.22
N TYR A 107 5.24 0.60 -15.51
CA TYR A 107 4.33 1.66 -15.95
C TYR A 107 4.95 3.08 -15.85
N PRO A 108 5.99 3.41 -16.64
CA PRO A 108 6.75 4.64 -16.48
C PRO A 108 6.02 5.91 -16.96
N TYR A 109 4.92 5.78 -17.70
CA TYR A 109 4.25 6.90 -18.38
C TYR A 109 3.07 7.50 -17.60
N GLY A 110 2.67 6.89 -16.47
CA GLY A 110 1.58 7.38 -15.63
C GLY A 110 0.18 7.27 -16.26
N ASP A 111 0.02 6.37 -17.23
CA ASP A 111 -1.28 5.99 -17.82
C ASP A 111 -2.04 4.96 -16.98
N THR A 112 -1.36 4.40 -15.98
CA THR A 112 -1.87 3.37 -15.07
C THR A 112 -1.80 3.90 -13.64
N ASP A 113 -2.80 3.58 -12.82
CA ASP A 113 -2.81 3.78 -11.38
C ASP A 113 -2.46 2.48 -10.66
N LEU A 114 -2.22 2.54 -9.35
CA LEU A 114 -1.78 1.38 -8.57
C LEU A 114 -2.73 1.08 -7.41
N PHE A 115 -3.09 -0.19 -7.26
CA PHE A 115 -3.72 -0.73 -6.06
C PHE A 115 -2.78 -1.74 -5.41
N LEU A 116 -2.31 -1.43 -4.20
CA LEU A 116 -1.31 -2.18 -3.47
C LEU A 116 -1.92 -2.73 -2.18
N PHE A 117 -1.99 -4.04 -2.07
CA PHE A 117 -2.23 -4.71 -0.81
C PHE A 117 -0.95 -4.79 0.00
N VAL A 118 -1.03 -4.39 1.26
CA VAL A 118 0.09 -4.40 2.23
C VAL A 118 -0.32 -5.14 3.48
N THR A 119 0.63 -5.67 4.22
CA THR A 119 0.32 -6.27 5.53
C THR A 119 -0.12 -5.24 6.56
N ALA A 120 -0.83 -5.69 7.60
CA ALA A 120 -1.22 -4.83 8.73
C ALA A 120 -0.04 -4.10 9.39
N GLU A 121 1.14 -4.74 9.45
CA GLU A 121 2.35 -4.13 9.99
C GLU A 121 2.87 -3.01 9.09
N GLU A 122 2.97 -3.26 7.77
CA GLU A 122 3.39 -2.26 6.79
C GLU A 122 2.44 -1.06 6.77
N TYR A 123 1.13 -1.33 6.76
CA TYR A 123 0.10 -0.30 6.78
C TYR A 123 0.19 0.57 8.04
N ARG A 124 0.28 -0.06 9.22
CA ARG A 124 0.36 0.64 10.50
C ARG A 124 1.63 1.49 10.62
N ASN A 125 2.77 0.96 10.19
CA ASN A 125 4.03 1.69 10.22
C ASN A 125 4.01 2.90 9.27
N MET A 126 3.42 2.75 8.07
CA MET A 126 3.18 3.87 7.17
C MET A 126 2.29 4.93 7.84
N LEU A 127 1.16 4.55 8.44
CA LEU A 127 0.26 5.48 9.12
C LEU A 127 0.94 6.22 10.29
N ASN A 128 1.85 5.56 11.01
CA ASN A 128 2.62 6.19 12.07
C ASN A 128 3.67 7.15 11.53
N LEU A 129 4.26 6.85 10.37
CA LEU A 129 5.32 7.66 9.76
C LEU A 129 4.76 8.94 9.12
N MET A 130 3.66 8.85 8.38
CA MET A 130 3.14 9.97 7.56
C MET A 130 2.92 11.28 8.34
N PRO A 131 2.31 11.30 9.55
CA PRO A 131 2.09 12.55 10.30
C PRO A 131 3.38 13.27 10.70
N GLN A 132 4.53 12.58 10.66
CA GLN A 132 5.82 13.09 11.10
C GLN A 132 6.58 13.83 9.98
N TRP A 133 6.02 13.94 8.77
CA TRP A 133 6.71 14.42 7.56
C TRP A 133 7.39 15.79 7.66
N LYS A 134 6.96 16.65 8.61
CA LYS A 134 7.54 17.98 8.82
C LYS A 134 8.90 17.96 9.54
N TRP A 135 9.18 16.90 10.29
CA TRP A 135 10.36 16.82 11.18
C TRP A 135 11.08 15.47 11.12
N ASN A 136 10.51 14.45 10.49
CA ASN A 136 11.11 13.15 10.28
C ASN A 136 11.60 13.01 8.82
N GLY A 137 12.91 12.86 8.65
CA GLY A 137 13.54 12.71 7.33
C GLY A 137 13.06 11.47 6.56
N GLU A 138 12.83 10.35 7.23
CA GLU A 138 12.31 9.13 6.61
C GLU A 138 10.88 9.32 6.10
N ALA A 139 10.04 10.03 6.86
CA ALA A 139 8.69 10.39 6.42
C ALA A 139 8.72 11.32 5.20
N ASN A 140 9.67 12.26 5.16
CA ASN A 140 9.86 13.15 4.02
C ASN A 140 10.30 12.37 2.77
N ILE A 141 11.29 11.47 2.90
CA ILE A 141 11.77 10.61 1.81
C ILE A 141 10.64 9.75 1.29
N PHE A 142 9.88 9.10 2.16
CA PHE A 142 8.76 8.25 1.77
C PHE A 142 7.71 9.01 0.94
N LEU A 143 7.30 10.20 1.39
CA LEU A 143 6.32 11.00 0.66
C LEU A 143 6.89 11.59 -0.64
N TYR A 144 8.17 11.99 -0.64
CA TYR A 144 8.85 12.45 -1.85
C TYR A 144 8.91 11.36 -2.91
N ASP A 145 9.23 10.13 -2.50
CA ASP A 145 9.32 8.97 -3.38
C ASP A 145 7.94 8.57 -3.94
N ILE A 146 6.88 8.63 -3.12
CA ILE A 146 5.50 8.52 -3.62
C ILE A 146 5.19 9.63 -4.63
N GLU A 147 5.53 10.88 -4.33
CA GLU A 147 5.29 12.02 -5.21
C GLU A 147 6.01 11.87 -6.56
N LYS A 148 7.20 11.26 -6.59
CA LYS A 148 7.99 11.02 -7.81
C LYS A 148 7.61 9.76 -8.58
N SER A 149 6.80 8.88 -8.00
CA SER A 149 6.30 7.69 -8.70
C SER A 149 5.49 8.07 -9.96
N PRO A 150 5.38 7.19 -10.98
CA PRO A 150 4.63 7.54 -12.20
C PRO A 150 3.11 7.56 -12.03
N PHE A 151 2.57 6.92 -10.98
CA PHE A 151 1.13 6.73 -10.79
C PHE A 151 0.42 8.01 -10.38
N GLN A 152 -0.70 8.36 -11.03
CA GLN A 152 -1.50 9.52 -10.61
C GLN A 152 -2.24 9.24 -9.30
N THR A 153 -2.72 8.01 -9.15
CA THR A 153 -3.36 7.52 -7.93
C THR A 153 -2.71 6.22 -7.45
N ILE A 154 -2.46 6.12 -6.15
CA ILE A 154 -2.00 4.91 -5.47
C ILE A 154 -2.93 4.62 -4.30
N TYR A 155 -3.58 3.46 -4.33
CA TYR A 155 -4.34 2.92 -3.20
C TYR A 155 -3.45 1.94 -2.44
N ILE A 156 -3.30 2.15 -1.14
CA ILE A 156 -2.59 1.24 -0.24
C ILE A 156 -3.61 0.68 0.74
N CYS A 157 -3.94 -0.60 0.61
CA CYS A 157 -4.97 -1.27 1.40
C CYS A 157 -4.36 -2.34 2.29
N GLU A 158 -4.77 -2.36 3.57
CA GLU A 158 -4.42 -3.44 4.48
C GLU A 158 -5.03 -4.76 3.99
N TRP A 159 -4.20 -5.80 3.95
CA TRP A 159 -4.58 -7.19 3.75
C TRP A 159 -4.24 -7.98 5.01
N ASP A 160 -5.22 -8.74 5.50
CA ASP A 160 -5.02 -9.65 6.62
C ASP A 160 -4.29 -10.91 6.12
N LEU A 161 -2.97 -10.86 6.13
CA LEU A 161 -2.09 -11.96 5.74
C LEU A 161 -2.26 -13.18 6.66
N GLU A 162 -2.53 -13.00 7.95
CA GLU A 162 -2.61 -14.11 8.91
C GLU A 162 -3.81 -15.01 8.61
N ASN A 163 -4.94 -14.39 8.24
CA ASN A 163 -6.16 -15.10 7.89
C ASN A 163 -6.37 -15.27 6.38
N LEU A 164 -5.52 -14.66 5.55
CA LEU A 164 -5.64 -14.58 4.09
C LEU A 164 -6.97 -13.93 3.64
N ILE A 165 -7.40 -12.88 4.35
CA ILE A 165 -8.69 -12.20 4.14
C ILE A 165 -8.47 -10.77 3.64
N TYR A 166 -9.28 -10.38 2.64
CA TYR A 166 -9.44 -9.01 2.19
C TYR A 166 -10.71 -8.44 2.83
N ASN A 167 -10.63 -7.26 3.45
CA ASN A 167 -11.80 -6.60 4.01
C ASN A 167 -12.39 -5.64 2.96
N THR A 168 -13.41 -6.09 2.24
CA THR A 168 -14.07 -5.30 1.19
C THR A 168 -15.11 -4.32 1.72
N VAL A 169 -15.66 -4.58 2.91
CA VAL A 169 -16.77 -3.81 3.49
C VAL A 169 -16.28 -2.56 4.24
N ASP A 170 -15.23 -2.70 5.04
CA ASP A 170 -14.59 -1.58 5.76
C ASP A 170 -13.06 -1.66 5.61
N PRO A 171 -12.55 -1.45 4.38
CA PRO A 171 -11.13 -1.53 4.11
C PRO A 171 -10.39 -0.43 4.86
N LYS A 172 -9.32 -0.79 5.55
CA LYS A 172 -8.32 0.18 5.99
C LYS A 172 -7.44 0.51 4.80
N MET A 173 -7.65 1.68 4.23
CA MET A 173 -6.99 2.07 2.99
C MET A 173 -6.57 3.54 3.01
N THR A 174 -5.43 3.82 2.40
CA THR A 174 -4.95 5.19 2.14
C THR A 174 -4.85 5.38 0.63
N ARG A 175 -5.52 6.41 0.10
CA ARG A 175 -5.36 6.85 -1.28
C ARG A 175 -4.40 8.02 -1.34
N PHE A 176 -3.30 7.87 -2.05
CA PHE A 176 -2.46 8.96 -2.51
C PHE A 176 -2.89 9.37 -3.92
N TYR A 177 -3.01 10.66 -4.17
CA TYR A 177 -3.41 11.17 -5.48
C TYR A 177 -2.80 12.54 -5.75
N ARG A 178 -2.57 12.87 -7.02
CA ARG A 178 -2.12 14.21 -7.41
C ARG A 178 -3.30 15.11 -7.73
N ASN A 179 -3.28 16.29 -7.13
CA ASN A 179 -4.21 17.38 -7.46
C ASN A 179 -3.38 18.62 -7.79
N ASP A 180 -3.53 19.16 -9.00
CA ASP A 180 -2.73 20.27 -9.52
C ASP A 180 -1.21 20.11 -9.33
N GLY A 181 -0.72 18.88 -9.55
CA GLY A 181 0.71 18.55 -9.42
C GLY A 181 1.22 18.39 -8.00
N THR A 182 0.36 18.55 -6.98
CA THR A 182 0.72 18.35 -5.56
C THR A 182 0.21 17.01 -5.06
N LEU A 183 1.04 16.27 -4.32
CA LEU A 183 0.62 15.03 -3.65
C LEU A 183 -0.36 15.32 -2.51
N GLN A 184 -1.51 14.67 -2.55
CA GLN A 184 -2.52 14.64 -1.48
C GLN A 184 -2.76 13.20 -1.05
N TRP A 185 -3.30 13.01 0.16
CA TRP A 185 -3.74 11.70 0.62
C TRP A 185 -5.04 11.75 1.40
N GLN A 186 -5.81 10.68 1.29
CA GLN A 186 -7.08 10.48 1.97
C GLN A 186 -7.10 9.11 2.65
N TYR A 187 -7.55 9.09 3.90
CA TYR A 187 -7.75 7.86 4.66
C TYR A 187 -9.20 7.39 4.52
N TYR A 188 -9.36 6.10 4.28
CA TYR A 188 -10.64 5.39 4.31
C TYR A 188 -10.67 4.55 5.58
N ARG A 189 -11.64 4.87 6.43
CA ARG A 189 -11.99 4.11 7.63
C ARG A 189 -13.42 4.49 7.97
N HIS A 190 -14.31 3.53 8.21
CA HIS A 190 -15.57 3.88 8.83
C HIS A 190 -15.30 4.33 10.27
N SER A 191 -15.69 5.56 10.58
CA SER A 191 -15.91 6.00 11.95
C SER A 191 -16.89 5.01 12.55
N ARG A 192 -16.49 4.24 13.57
CA ARG A 192 -17.48 3.54 14.40
C ARG A 192 -18.39 4.62 14.99
N SER A 193 -19.63 4.67 14.51
CA SER A 193 -20.75 5.34 15.16
C SER A 193 -21.00 4.73 16.53
#